data_AF-A0AAW8SZ87-F1
#
_entry.id   AF-A0AAW8SZ87-F1
#
_cell.length_a   1.000
_cell.length_b   1.000
_cell.length_c   1.000
_cell.angle_alpha   90.00
_cell.angle_beta   90.00
_cell.angle_gamma   90.00
#
_symmetry.space_group_name_H-M   'P 1'
#
loop_
_entity.id
_entity.type
_entity.pdbx_description
1 polymer ?
#
loop_
_entity_poly.entity_id
_entity_poly.type
_entity_poly.pdbx_seq_one_letter_code
_entity_poly.pdbx_strand_id
1 'polypeptide(L)'
;MKTIFKVLYPIGYEAHEVKDDHPVTLPFVEVKPLEGLKNVQSQFYNFAEGKWEEAVTQDYSKKIELLENISAGLQVDNKALKESNEALTTKTDSMAQLNAKLMLNDVAINKEIETIKTQIGGAE
;
A
#
# COMPACT_ATOMS: atom_id res chain seq x y z
N MET A 1 -51.95 5.56 -19.92
CA MET A 1 -50.94 4.48 -19.79
C MET A 1 -49.87 5.01 -18.86
N LYS A 2 -49.44 4.20 -17.88
CA LYS A 2 -48.41 4.56 -16.90
C LYS A 2 -47.22 3.62 -17.02
N THR A 3 -46.04 4.13 -16.66
CA THR A 3 -44.80 3.33 -16.61
C THR A 3 -44.55 2.85 -15.20
N ILE A 4 -44.28 1.56 -15.04
CA ILE A 4 -43.87 0.94 -13.78
C ILE A 4 -42.48 0.34 -13.93
N PHE A 5 -41.73 0.27 -12.83
CA PHE A 5 -40.36 -0.20 -12.82
C PHE A 5 -40.27 -1.46 -11.96
N LYS A 6 -39.89 -2.58 -12.57
CA LYS A 6 -39.58 -3.80 -11.84
C LYS A 6 -38.21 -3.65 -11.20
N VAL A 7 -38.14 -3.73 -9.88
CA VAL A 7 -36.88 -3.70 -9.13
C VAL A 7 -36.12 -5.00 -9.36
N LEU A 8 -34.90 -4.91 -9.88
CA LEU A 8 -33.99 -6.05 -9.97
C LEU A 8 -33.14 -6.08 -8.70
N TYR A 9 -33.11 -7.22 -8.03
CA TYR A 9 -32.29 -7.41 -6.84
C TYR A 9 -30.93 -8.02 -7.22
N PRO A 10 -29.79 -7.48 -6.76
CA PRO A 10 -29.66 -6.33 -5.84
C PRO A 10 -29.63 -4.96 -6.54
N ILE A 11 -29.41 -4.90 -7.86
CA ILE A 11 -29.15 -3.67 -8.62
C ILE A 11 -29.91 -3.74 -9.95
N GLY A 12 -30.48 -2.61 -10.38
CA GLY A 12 -31.08 -2.41 -11.69
C GLY A 12 -32.61 -2.38 -11.70
N TYR A 13 -33.16 -2.15 -12.89
CA TYR A 13 -34.61 -2.11 -13.11
C TYR A 13 -35.01 -2.46 -14.55
N GLU A 14 -36.26 -2.91 -14.71
CA GLU A 14 -36.91 -3.08 -16.02
C GLU A 14 -38.17 -2.20 -16.11
N ALA A 15 -38.25 -1.33 -17.11
CA ALA A 15 -39.42 -0.46 -17.34
C ALA A 15 -40.52 -1.20 -18.11
N HIS A 16 -41.77 -1.04 -17.66
CA HIS A 16 -42.95 -1.65 -18.26
C HIS A 16 -44.06 -0.62 -18.43
N GLU A 17 -44.73 -0.61 -19.57
CA GLU A 17 -45.92 0.20 -19.81
C GLU A 17 -47.19 -0.59 -19.51
N VAL A 18 -48.02 -0.04 -18.64
CA VAL A 18 -49.28 -0.66 -18.22
C VAL A 18 -50.43 0.33 -18.32
N LYS A 19 -51.66 -0.18 -18.23
CA LYS A 19 -52.85 0.68 -18.12
C LYS A 19 -52.82 1.47 -16.80
N ASP A 20 -53.48 2.61 -16.77
CA ASP A 20 -53.45 3.51 -15.60
C ASP A 20 -54.08 2.87 -14.35
N ASP A 21 -55.04 1.97 -14.57
CA ASP A 21 -55.76 1.19 -13.55
C ASP A 21 -55.00 -0.06 -13.07
N HIS A 22 -53.82 -0.36 -13.63
CA HIS A 22 -53.06 -1.55 -13.27
C HIS A 22 -52.58 -1.47 -11.80
N PRO A 23 -52.86 -2.48 -10.96
CA PRO A 23 -52.38 -2.51 -9.59
C PRO A 23 -50.86 -2.71 -9.55
N VAL A 24 -50.15 -1.90 -8.77
CA VAL A 24 -48.70 -2.02 -8.61
C VAL A 24 -48.39 -2.77 -7.33
N THR A 25 -47.75 -3.92 -7.47
CA THR A 25 -47.34 -4.79 -6.36
C THR A 25 -45.86 -5.14 -6.49
N LEU A 26 -45.20 -5.48 -5.38
CA LEU A 26 -43.81 -5.93 -5.41
C LEU A 26 -43.65 -7.11 -6.39
N PRO A 27 -42.61 -7.12 -7.24
CA PRO A 27 -41.41 -6.26 -7.21
C PRO A 27 -41.50 -4.96 -8.03
N PHE A 28 -42.68 -4.47 -8.40
CA PHE A 28 -42.84 -3.24 -9.18
C PHE A 28 -43.02 -1.99 -8.31
N VAL A 29 -42.50 -0.87 -8.78
CA VAL A 29 -42.62 0.46 -8.18
C VAL A 29 -42.98 1.50 -9.24
N GLU A 30 -43.71 2.56 -8.87
CA GLU A 30 -44.04 3.68 -9.78
C GLU A 30 -42.98 4.80 -9.72
N VAL A 31 -42.08 4.74 -8.75
CA VAL A 31 -41.03 5.76 -8.55
C VAL A 31 -40.01 5.65 -9.67
N LYS A 32 -39.76 6.79 -10.34
CA LYS A 32 -38.84 6.88 -11.47
C LYS A 32 -37.38 6.65 -11.03
N PRO A 33 -36.61 5.80 -11.73
CA PRO A 33 -35.17 5.62 -11.53
C PRO A 33 -34.37 6.92 -11.66
N LEU A 34 -33.19 6.97 -11.04
CA LEU A 34 -32.24 8.08 -11.16
C LEU A 34 -31.78 8.24 -12.61
N GLU A 35 -31.70 9.49 -13.07
CA GLU A 35 -31.24 9.89 -14.40
C GLU A 35 -29.83 10.51 -14.32
N GLY A 36 -29.08 10.49 -15.43
CA GLY A 36 -27.73 11.09 -15.49
C GLY A 36 -26.60 10.22 -14.94
N LEU A 37 -26.88 8.98 -14.53
CA LEU A 37 -25.85 8.01 -14.15
C LEU A 37 -25.01 7.59 -15.36
N LYS A 38 -23.71 7.37 -15.17
CA LYS A 38 -22.82 6.80 -16.21
C LYS A 38 -23.31 5.43 -16.69
N ASN A 39 -23.86 4.63 -15.76
CA ASN A 39 -24.59 3.41 -16.04
C ASN A 39 -25.97 3.52 -15.41
N VAL A 40 -27.02 3.61 -16.22
CA VAL A 40 -28.41 3.74 -15.75
C VAL A 40 -28.86 2.57 -14.89
N GLN A 41 -28.24 1.41 -15.03
CA GLN A 41 -28.53 0.23 -14.21
C GLN A 41 -27.76 0.22 -12.89
N SER A 42 -26.78 1.10 -12.67
CA SER A 42 -26.03 1.22 -11.40
C SER A 42 -26.84 1.94 -10.34
N GLN A 43 -28.00 1.40 -9.99
CA GLN A 43 -28.87 1.89 -8.93
C GLN A 43 -29.70 0.75 -8.33
N PHE A 44 -30.13 0.90 -7.09
CA PHE A 44 -31.02 -0.04 -6.41
C PHE A 44 -32.19 0.71 -5.79
N TYR A 45 -33.29 0.01 -5.54
CA TYR A 45 -34.45 0.59 -4.88
C TYR A 45 -34.36 0.37 -3.37
N ASN A 46 -34.22 1.46 -2.61
CA ASN A 46 -34.26 1.43 -1.16
C ASN A 46 -35.73 1.33 -0.70
N PHE A 47 -36.17 0.13 -0.34
CA PHE A 47 -37.55 -0.10 0.11
C PHE A 47 -37.90 0.58 1.45
N ALA A 48 -36.91 0.89 2.29
CA ALA A 48 -37.15 1.58 3.56
C ALA A 48 -37.40 3.08 3.33
N GLU A 49 -36.71 3.69 2.37
CA GLU A 49 -36.84 5.11 2.03
C GLU A 49 -37.77 5.37 0.83
N GLY A 50 -38.22 4.33 0.13
CA GLY A 50 -39.13 4.45 -1.02
C GLY A 50 -38.54 5.19 -2.21
N LYS A 51 -37.23 5.07 -2.46
CA LYS A 51 -36.51 5.82 -3.49
C LYS A 51 -35.40 5.01 -4.16
N TRP A 52 -34.98 5.44 -5.34
CA TRP A 52 -33.81 4.91 -6.03
C TRP A 52 -32.51 5.56 -5.52
N GLU A 53 -31.48 4.74 -5.35
CA GLU A 53 -30.15 5.17 -4.90
C GLU A 53 -29.08 4.67 -5.86
N GLU A 54 -28.08 5.50 -6.14
CA GLU A 54 -26.95 5.12 -6.98
C GLU A 54 -26.16 3.99 -6.32
N ALA A 55 -25.95 2.90 -7.05
CA ALA A 55 -25.11 1.80 -6.62
C ALA A 55 -23.65 2.24 -6.78
N VAL A 56 -23.05 2.74 -5.69
CA VAL A 56 -21.63 3.05 -5.66
C VAL A 56 -20.83 1.74 -5.58
N THR A 57 -20.55 1.12 -6.71
CA THR A 57 -19.49 0.13 -6.79
C THR A 57 -18.15 0.87 -6.73
N GLN A 58 -17.45 0.80 -5.59
CA GLN A 58 -16.08 1.30 -5.52
C GLN A 58 -15.25 0.60 -6.61
N ASP A 59 -14.65 1.38 -7.51
CA ASP A 59 -13.69 0.87 -8.49
C ASP A 59 -12.41 0.46 -7.75
N TYR A 60 -12.41 -0.77 -7.23
CA TYR A 60 -11.28 -1.33 -6.48
C TYR A 60 -10.04 -1.51 -7.36
N SER A 61 -10.17 -1.55 -8.68
CA SER A 61 -9.03 -1.71 -9.59
C SER A 61 -8.01 -0.59 -9.41
N LYS A 62 -8.45 0.67 -9.25
CA LYS A 62 -7.56 1.81 -8.99
C LYS A 62 -6.85 1.72 -7.63
N LYS A 63 -7.55 1.22 -6.61
CA LYS A 63 -6.95 1.02 -5.28
C LYS A 63 -5.93 -0.12 -5.30
N ILE A 64 -6.22 -1.19 -6.03
CA ILE A 64 -5.30 -2.31 -6.23
C ILE A 64 -4.06 -1.84 -6.99
N GLU A 65 -4.22 -1.12 -8.09
CA GLU A 65 -3.10 -0.55 -8.86
C GLU A 65 -2.22 0.38 -8.01
N LEU A 66 -2.82 1.24 -7.18
CA LEU A 66 -2.06 2.07 -6.24
C LEU A 66 -1.27 1.23 -5.22
N LEU A 67 -1.88 0.17 -4.67
CA LEU A 67 -1.21 -0.73 -3.73
C LEU A 67 -0.06 -1.50 -4.39
N GLU A 68 -0.22 -1.94 -5.63
CA GLU A 68 0.82 -2.60 -6.41
C GLU A 68 2.00 -1.66 -6.67
N ASN A 69 1.74 -0.41 -7.06
CA ASN A 69 2.77 0.60 -7.28
C ASN A 69 3.53 0.95 -5.99
N ILE A 70 2.81 1.14 -4.87
CA ILE A 70 3.44 1.38 -3.56
C ILE A 70 4.29 0.17 -3.14
N SER A 71 3.78 -1.05 -3.33
CA SER A 71 4.51 -2.28 -3.01
C SER A 71 5.79 -2.40 -3.83
N ALA A 72 5.75 -2.10 -5.13
CA ALA A 72 6.92 -2.10 -6.00
C ALA A 72 7.97 -1.07 -5.54
N GLY A 73 7.55 0.16 -5.21
CA GLY A 73 8.44 1.18 -4.66
C GLY A 73 9.12 0.74 -3.35
N LEU A 74 8.33 0.21 -2.42
CA LEU A 74 8.85 -0.29 -1.13
C LEU A 74 9.83 -1.46 -1.29
N GLN A 75 9.66 -2.31 -2.31
CA GLN A 75 10.59 -3.40 -2.59
C GLN A 75 11.94 -2.87 -3.08
N VAL A 76 11.93 -1.86 -3.95
CA VAL A 76 13.15 -1.19 -4.43
C VAL A 76 13.90 -0.52 -3.28
N ASP A 77 13.19 0.25 -2.46
CA ASP A 77 13.79 0.96 -1.32
C ASP A 77 14.37 -0.03 -0.29
N ASN A 78 13.64 -1.11 0.02
CA ASN A 78 14.13 -2.14 0.94
C ASN A 78 15.38 -2.85 0.41
N LYS A 79 15.47 -3.08 -0.91
CA LYS A 79 16.66 -3.68 -1.51
C LYS A 79 17.86 -2.76 -1.37
N ALA A 80 17.71 -1.48 -1.71
CA ALA A 80 18.76 -0.48 -1.57
C ALA A 80 19.25 -0.33 -0.11
N LEU A 81 18.32 -0.35 0.85
CA LEU A 81 18.66 -0.31 2.28
C LEU A 81 19.46 -1.53 2.74
N LYS A 82 19.09 -2.73 2.28
CA LYS A 82 19.85 -3.96 2.59
C LYS A 82 21.26 -3.91 2.04
N GLU A 83 21.42 -3.54 0.77
CA GLU A 83 22.73 -3.39 0.14
C GLU A 83 23.59 -2.34 0.88
N SER A 84 23.00 -1.21 1.27
CA SER A 84 23.71 -0.19 2.06
C SER A 84 24.12 -0.70 3.44
N ASN A 85 23.28 -1.49 4.11
CA ASN A 85 23.61 -2.07 5.41
C ASN A 85 24.74 -3.09 5.29
N GLU A 86 24.72 -3.96 4.28
CA GLU A 86 25.79 -4.93 4.03
C GLU A 86 27.13 -4.23 3.77
N ALA A 87 27.12 -3.13 3.01
CA ALA A 87 28.31 -2.31 2.78
C ALA A 87 28.83 -1.67 4.09
N LEU A 88 27.94 -1.16 4.94
CA LEU A 88 28.30 -0.60 6.25
C LEU A 88 28.86 -1.65 7.20
N THR A 89 28.30 -2.85 7.23
CA THR A 89 28.82 -3.97 8.03
C THR A 89 30.23 -4.33 7.57
N THR A 90 30.44 -4.49 6.26
CA THR A 90 31.77 -4.79 5.69
C THR A 90 32.80 -3.72 6.05
N LYS A 91 32.40 -2.45 5.99
CA LYS A 91 33.26 -1.32 6.38
C LYS A 91 33.59 -1.35 7.87
N THR A 92 32.61 -1.65 8.71
CA THR A 92 32.78 -1.75 10.17
C THR A 92 33.75 -2.86 10.53
N ASP A 93 33.60 -4.04 9.92
CA ASP A 93 34.50 -5.18 10.13
C ASP A 93 35.93 -4.85 9.69
N SER A 94 36.08 -4.20 8.54
CA SER A 94 37.38 -3.76 8.04
C SER A 94 38.05 -2.76 8.98
N MET A 95 37.28 -1.81 9.54
CA MET A 95 37.78 -0.86 10.53
C MET A 95 38.18 -1.55 11.84
N ALA A 96 37.40 -2.52 12.31
CA ALA A 96 37.74 -3.29 13.50
C ALA A 96 39.06 -4.07 13.31
N GLN A 97 39.26 -4.68 12.14
CA GLN A 97 40.52 -5.35 11.81
C GLN A 97 41.71 -4.37 11.73
N LEU A 98 41.51 -3.20 11.14
CA LEU A 98 42.55 -2.17 11.06
C LEU A 98 42.93 -1.68 12.47
N ASN A 99 41.95 -1.40 13.32
CA ASN A 99 42.18 -0.98 14.69
C ASN A 99 42.96 -2.04 15.48
N ALA A 100 42.62 -3.32 15.33
CA ALA A 100 43.36 -4.41 15.96
C ALA A 100 44.83 -4.46 15.49
N LYS A 101 45.09 -4.29 14.19
CA LYS A 101 46.45 -4.22 13.64
C LYS A 101 47.24 -3.03 14.17
N LEU A 102 46.60 -1.86 14.27
CA LEU A 102 47.23 -0.67 14.83
C LEU A 102 47.62 -0.89 16.30
N MET A 103 46.72 -1.44 17.12
CA MET A 103 47.03 -1.75 18.52
C MET A 103 48.19 -2.75 18.66
N LEU A 104 48.25 -3.78 17.79
CA LEU A 104 49.36 -4.73 17.79
C LEU A 104 50.69 -4.06 17.41
N ASN A 105 50.67 -3.18 16.41
CA ASN A 105 51.85 -2.41 16.02
C ASN A 105 52.30 -1.45 17.13
N ASP A 106 51.37 -0.78 17.80
CA ASP A 106 51.69 0.11 18.93
C ASP A 106 52.37 -0.66 20.07
N VAL A 107 51.90 -1.86 20.39
CA VAL A 107 52.54 -2.74 21.39
C VAL A 107 53.94 -3.15 20.93
N ALA A 108 54.11 -3.51 19.66
CA ALA A 108 55.42 -3.89 19.11
C ALA A 108 56.43 -2.72 19.17
N ILE A 109 56.01 -1.53 18.72
CA ILE A 109 56.83 -0.31 18.74
C ILE A 109 57.22 0.07 20.17
N ASN A 110 56.28 0.01 21.13
CA ASN A 110 56.59 0.29 22.53
C ASN A 110 57.67 -0.66 23.08
N LYS A 111 57.57 -1.95 22.76
CA LYS A 111 58.57 -2.95 23.16
C LYS A 111 59.95 -2.70 22.53
N GLU A 112 59.99 -2.31 21.26
CA GLU A 112 61.22 -1.93 20.58
C GLU A 112 61.86 -0.69 21.22
N ILE A 113 61.05 0.34 21.55
CA ILE A 113 61.51 1.54 22.25
C ILE A 113 62.11 1.18 23.62
N GLU A 114 61.44 0.34 24.41
CA GLU A 114 61.98 -0.12 25.71
C GLU A 114 63.32 -0.87 25.56
N THR A 115 63.43 -1.71 24.53
CA THR A 115 64.67 -2.45 24.22
C THR A 115 65.80 -1.49 23.83
N ILE A 116 65.51 -0.47 23.03
CA ILE A 116 66.51 0.54 22.65
C ILE A 116 66.94 1.36 23.87
N LYS A 117 66.00 1.81 24.71
CA LYS A 117 66.29 2.56 25.94
C LYS A 117 67.22 1.81 26.88
N THR A 118 67.03 0.49 27.03
CA THR A 118 67.92 -0.36 27.84
C THR A 118 69.31 -0.51 27.21
N GLN A 119 69.40 -0.64 25.88
CA GLN A 119 70.69 -0.79 25.18
C GLN A 119 71.55 0.48 25.20
N ILE A 120 70.95 1.68 25.17
CA ILE A 120 71.68 2.96 25.21
C ILE A 120 72.02 3.42 26.64
N GLY A 121 71.82 2.55 27.64
CA GLY A 121 72.19 2.83 29.04
C GLY A 121 71.26 3.81 29.74
N GLY A 122 69.98 3.85 29.35
CA GLY A 122 68.89 4.67 29.89
C GLY A 122 69.26 5.74 30.92
N ALA A 123 69.23 7.02 30.51
CA ALA A 123 69.21 8.12 31.47
C ALA A 123 67.97 7.96 32.38
N GLU A 124 68.22 7.78 33.68
CA GLU A 124 67.24 8.05 34.75
C GLU A 124 66.85 9.53 34.75
#